data_AF-A0A7S1DQU7-F1
#
_entry.id   AF-A0A7S1DQU7-F1
#
_cell.length_a   1.000
_cell.length_b   1.000
_cell.length_c   1.000
_cell.angle_alpha   90.00
_cell.angle_beta   90.00
_cell.angle_gamma   90.00
#
_symmetry.space_group_name_H-M   'P 1'
#
loop_
_entity.id
_entity.type
_entity.pdbx_description
1 polymer ?
#
loop_
_entity_poly.entity_id
_entity_poly.type
_entity_poly.pdbx_seq_one_letter_code
_entity_poly.pdbx_strand_id
1 'polypeptide(L)'
;GHVPFSPRSCCMHSSEVLSRAFAMPLTNPAFPPGPYRFVNREFLIITYETDLDALRAVVPEPLQVTKPVVKYEFIRMPDSTGFGDYTESGQVIPVEYKGVEGNYLHSMYLNDHPPIAGGRELWGFPKKLATPHFAVEIDTLIGTLDYGPVRVATGTMGFKH
;
A
#
# COMPACT_ATOMS: atom_id res chain seq x y z
N GLY A 1 -1.17 -28.23 -55.31
CA GLY A 1 -1.87 -28.59 -54.07
C GLY A 1 -2.06 -27.35 -53.25
N HIS A 2 -3.27 -26.82 -53.20
CA HIS A 2 -3.62 -25.68 -52.35
C HIS A 2 -3.89 -26.24 -50.95
N VAL A 3 -2.98 -25.98 -50.01
CA VAL A 3 -3.23 -26.30 -48.60
C VAL A 3 -4.19 -25.23 -48.09
N PRO A 4 -5.42 -25.58 -47.66
CA PRO A 4 -6.32 -24.57 -47.13
C PRO A 4 -5.73 -24.07 -45.82
N PHE A 5 -5.44 -22.76 -45.75
CA PHE A 5 -5.22 -22.08 -44.48
C PHE A 5 -6.48 -22.26 -43.65
N SER A 6 -6.45 -23.18 -42.67
CA SER A 6 -7.45 -23.24 -41.62
C SER A 6 -7.43 -21.89 -40.91
N PRO A 7 -8.58 -21.21 -40.73
CA PRO A 7 -8.62 -19.98 -39.95
C PRO A 7 -8.39 -20.39 -38.49
N ARG A 8 -7.13 -20.39 -38.05
CA ARG A 8 -6.86 -20.32 -36.61
C ARG A 8 -7.62 -19.09 -36.14
N SER A 9 -8.53 -19.29 -35.18
CA SER A 9 -9.36 -18.24 -34.60
C SER A 9 -8.49 -17.00 -34.37
N CYS A 10 -8.71 -15.96 -35.16
CA CYS A 10 -7.87 -14.75 -35.18
C CYS A 10 -8.02 -13.95 -33.87
N CYS A 11 -9.03 -14.27 -33.06
CA CYS A 11 -9.44 -13.52 -31.90
C CYS A 11 -9.51 -14.43 -30.67
N MET A 12 -9.14 -13.85 -29.53
CA MET A 12 -9.29 -14.44 -28.21
C MET A 12 -10.77 -14.74 -27.93
N HIS A 13 -11.09 -15.96 -27.50
CA HIS A 13 -12.48 -16.33 -27.18
C HIS A 13 -12.92 -15.73 -25.84
N SER A 14 -14.21 -15.42 -25.70
CA SER A 14 -14.74 -14.79 -24.47
C SER A 14 -14.50 -15.62 -23.20
N SER A 15 -14.50 -16.95 -23.31
CA SER A 15 -14.15 -17.83 -22.18
C SER A 15 -12.71 -17.69 -21.74
N GLU A 16 -11.77 -17.46 -22.67
CA GLU A 16 -10.36 -17.21 -22.38
C GLU A 16 -10.14 -15.82 -21.78
N VAL A 17 -10.91 -14.83 -22.24
CA VAL A 17 -10.91 -13.48 -21.64
C VAL A 17 -11.31 -13.56 -20.17
N LEU A 18 -12.40 -14.27 -19.85
CA LEU A 18 -12.88 -14.41 -18.47
C LEU A 18 -11.90 -15.19 -17.58
N SER A 19 -11.25 -16.24 -18.09
CA SER A 19 -10.32 -17.04 -17.28
C SER A 19 -9.01 -16.31 -16.97
N ARG A 20 -8.62 -15.34 -17.79
CA ARG A 20 -7.40 -14.53 -17.61
C ARG A 20 -7.64 -13.22 -16.86
N ALA A 21 -8.89 -12.78 -16.75
CA ALA A 21 -9.24 -11.50 -16.14
C ALA A 21 -8.91 -11.50 -14.65
N PHE A 22 -7.84 -10.79 -14.29
CA PHE A 22 -7.41 -10.58 -12.90
C PHE A 22 -7.32 -9.09 -12.58
N ALA A 23 -6.44 -8.37 -13.28
CA ALA A 23 -6.28 -6.93 -13.18
C ALA A 23 -6.10 -6.34 -14.58
N MET A 24 -6.38 -5.05 -14.73
CA MET A 24 -6.27 -4.37 -16.01
C MET A 24 -4.81 -3.95 -16.30
N PRO A 25 -4.43 -3.86 -17.58
CA PRO A 25 -5.12 -4.43 -18.75
C PRO A 25 -4.98 -5.96 -18.82
N LEU A 26 -5.97 -6.63 -19.42
CA LEU A 26 -6.09 -8.10 -19.49
C LEU A 26 -4.80 -8.83 -19.92
N THR A 27 -4.08 -8.29 -20.89
CA THR A 27 -2.91 -8.94 -21.51
C THR A 27 -1.57 -8.47 -20.93
N ASN A 28 -1.58 -7.47 -20.05
CA ASN A 28 -0.40 -6.97 -19.35
C ASN A 28 -0.80 -6.33 -18.01
N PRO A 29 -1.25 -7.11 -17.03
CA PRO A 29 -1.85 -6.58 -15.80
C PRO A 29 -0.93 -5.61 -15.05
N ALA A 30 -1.48 -4.55 -14.46
CA ALA A 30 -0.73 -3.54 -13.71
C ALA A 30 -0.01 -4.09 -12.46
N PHE A 31 -0.45 -5.26 -11.97
CA PHE A 31 0.18 -6.03 -10.91
C PHE A 31 -0.13 -7.53 -11.10
N PRO A 32 0.78 -8.43 -10.73
CA PRO A 32 0.57 -9.88 -10.82
C PRO A 32 -0.26 -10.41 -9.63
N PRO A 33 -0.81 -11.63 -9.70
CA PRO A 33 -1.41 -12.29 -8.53
C PRO A 33 -0.35 -12.67 -7.48
N GLY A 34 -0.80 -12.83 -6.22
CA GLY A 34 0.04 -13.25 -5.10
C GLY A 34 0.36 -14.76 -5.06
N PRO A 35 0.97 -15.25 -3.96
CA PRO A 35 1.20 -14.55 -2.70
C PRO A 35 2.31 -13.50 -2.78
N TYR A 36 2.07 -12.35 -2.16
CA TYR A 36 3.04 -11.25 -2.09
C TYR A 36 3.91 -11.45 -0.85
N ARG A 37 5.17 -11.84 -1.06
CA ARG A 37 6.16 -12.00 0.02
C ARG A 37 6.99 -10.72 0.13
N PHE A 38 7.22 -10.28 1.37
CA PHE A 38 8.05 -9.13 1.70
C PHE A 38 9.27 -9.62 2.50
N VAL A 39 10.48 -9.35 2.01
CA VAL A 39 11.74 -9.68 2.67
C VAL A 39 12.40 -8.38 3.14
N ASN A 40 12.94 -8.39 4.36
CA ASN A 40 13.54 -7.21 5.00
C ASN A 40 12.61 -5.98 4.99
N ARG A 41 11.33 -6.21 5.32
CA ARG A 41 10.37 -5.12 5.50
C ARG A 41 10.65 -4.40 6.82
N GLU A 42 11.11 -3.17 6.74
CA GLU A 42 11.51 -2.37 7.90
C GLU A 42 10.43 -1.35 8.27
N PHE A 43 10.28 -1.08 9.56
CA PHE A 43 9.25 -0.18 10.08
C PHE A 43 9.84 0.84 11.06
N LEU A 44 9.47 2.10 10.89
CA LEU A 44 9.52 3.15 11.91
C LEU A 44 8.08 3.59 12.18
N ILE A 45 7.59 3.36 13.40
CA ILE A 45 6.24 3.74 13.82
C ILE A 45 6.34 4.72 14.98
N ILE A 46 5.85 5.94 14.76
CA ILE A 46 5.72 6.98 15.79
C ILE A 46 4.25 7.01 16.21
N THR A 47 4.00 6.64 17.46
CA THR A 47 2.66 6.65 18.03
C THR A 47 2.46 7.97 18.78
N TYR A 48 1.39 8.69 18.47
CA TYR A 48 1.09 9.99 19.08
C TYR A 48 -0.41 10.14 19.39
N GLU A 49 -0.71 10.94 20.40
CA GLU A 49 -2.09 11.28 20.77
C GLU A 49 -2.61 12.46 19.92
N THR A 50 -3.90 12.45 19.61
CA THR A 50 -4.58 13.49 18.81
C THR A 50 -5.99 13.74 19.34
N ASP A 51 -6.71 14.68 18.74
CA ASP A 51 -8.14 14.88 19.00
C ASP A 51 -8.96 13.63 18.62
N LEU A 52 -9.72 13.09 19.58
CA LEU A 52 -10.58 11.94 19.40
C LEU A 52 -11.69 12.20 18.38
N ASP A 53 -12.23 13.41 18.34
CA ASP A 53 -13.32 13.75 17.43
C ASP A 53 -12.83 13.87 15.99
N ALA A 54 -11.57 14.30 15.78
CA ALA A 54 -10.93 14.24 14.47
C ALA A 54 -10.79 12.80 13.95
N LEU A 55 -10.50 11.82 14.82
CA LEU A 55 -10.46 10.40 14.44
C LEU A 55 -11.85 9.86 14.10
N ARG A 56 -12.86 10.19 14.92
CA ARG A 56 -14.25 9.79 14.69
C ARG A 56 -14.81 10.35 13.37
N ALA A 57 -14.35 11.53 12.95
CA ALA A 57 -14.80 12.14 11.70
C ALA A 57 -14.32 11.39 10.44
N VAL A 58 -13.24 10.60 10.54
CA VAL A 58 -12.62 9.92 9.40
C VAL A 58 -12.73 8.39 9.43
N VAL A 59 -13.02 7.81 10.59
CA VAL A 59 -13.21 6.36 10.74
C VAL A 59 -14.68 6.01 10.44
N PRO A 60 -14.96 5.15 9.45
CA PRO A 60 -16.34 4.84 9.08
C PRO A 60 -16.99 3.85 10.06
N GLU A 61 -18.29 4.01 10.27
CA GLU A 61 -19.11 2.94 10.86
C GLU A 61 -18.97 1.65 10.03
N PRO A 62 -19.01 0.46 10.66
CA PRO A 62 -19.25 0.16 12.07
C PRO A 62 -17.99 0.09 12.95
N LEU A 63 -16.86 0.68 12.51
CA LEU A 63 -15.63 0.70 13.31
C LEU A 63 -15.73 1.68 14.47
N GLN A 64 -15.14 1.35 15.61
CA GLN A 64 -15.15 2.18 16.81
C GLN A 64 -13.74 2.66 17.14
N VAL A 65 -13.58 3.97 17.37
CA VAL A 65 -12.33 4.55 17.88
C VAL A 65 -12.38 4.55 19.40
N THR A 66 -11.56 3.70 20.02
CA THR A 66 -11.54 3.52 21.49
C THR A 66 -10.44 4.35 22.17
N LYS A 67 -9.42 4.78 21.41
CA LYS A 67 -8.27 5.54 21.93
C LYS A 67 -7.93 6.71 21.00
N PRO A 68 -7.53 7.87 21.54
CA PRO A 68 -7.21 9.07 20.75
C PRO A 68 -5.80 9.00 20.16
N VAL A 69 -5.45 7.89 19.49
CA VAL A 69 -4.07 7.58 19.08
C VAL A 69 -3.97 7.37 17.57
N VAL A 70 -2.91 7.91 16.97
CA VAL A 70 -2.49 7.60 15.60
C VAL A 70 -1.11 6.94 15.65
N LYS A 71 -0.93 5.92 14.80
CA LYS A 71 0.37 5.35 14.48
C LYS A 71 0.78 5.91 13.12
N TYR A 72 1.75 6.81 13.12
CA TYR A 72 2.37 7.29 11.87
C TYR A 72 3.49 6.33 11.50
N GLU A 73 3.49 5.84 10.26
CA GLU A 73 4.46 4.85 9.81
C GLU A 73 5.31 5.34 8.64
N PHE A 74 6.57 4.89 8.64
CA PHE A 74 7.49 4.86 7.50
C PHE A 74 7.94 3.41 7.35
N ILE A 75 7.85 2.87 6.14
CA ILE A 75 8.09 1.45 5.87
C ILE A 75 8.96 1.31 4.63
N ARG A 76 10.11 0.65 4.76
CA ARG A 76 10.95 0.26 3.63
C ARG A 76 10.63 -1.17 3.23
N MET A 77 10.39 -1.38 1.94
CA MET A 77 10.07 -2.69 1.35
C MET A 77 11.01 -2.95 0.16
N PRO A 78 12.27 -3.31 0.43
CA PRO A 78 13.30 -3.41 -0.61
C PRO A 78 13.15 -4.65 -1.50
N ASP A 79 12.47 -5.69 -1.01
CA ASP A 79 12.26 -6.94 -1.76
C ASP A 79 10.81 -7.43 -1.56
N SER A 80 9.94 -7.06 -2.50
CA SER A 80 8.52 -7.40 -2.50
C SER A 80 8.15 -8.18 -3.77
N THR A 81 7.79 -9.46 -3.64
CA THR A 81 7.38 -10.27 -4.79
C THR A 81 6.20 -9.63 -5.52
N GLY A 82 6.34 -9.41 -6.83
CA GLY A 82 5.30 -8.82 -7.69
C GLY A 82 5.18 -7.30 -7.63
N PHE A 83 5.74 -6.64 -6.62
CA PHE A 83 5.72 -5.19 -6.48
C PHE A 83 7.10 -4.53 -6.58
N GLY A 84 8.19 -5.27 -6.37
CA GLY A 84 9.55 -4.75 -6.46
C GLY A 84 10.02 -4.07 -5.18
N ASP A 85 10.72 -2.96 -5.36
CA ASP A 85 11.43 -2.21 -4.32
C ASP A 85 10.74 -0.84 -4.14
N TYR A 86 10.19 -0.58 -2.96
CA TYR A 86 9.52 0.69 -2.68
C TYR A 86 9.53 1.11 -1.21
N THR A 87 9.08 2.33 -0.95
CA THR A 87 8.90 2.88 0.39
C THR A 87 7.45 3.36 0.54
N GLU A 88 6.93 3.26 1.76
CA GLU A 88 5.59 3.69 2.14
C GLU A 88 5.64 4.59 3.37
N SER A 89 4.69 5.52 3.46
CA SER A 89 4.41 6.26 4.68
C SER A 89 2.91 6.48 4.83
N GLY A 90 2.39 6.48 6.05
CA GLY A 90 0.94 6.56 6.26
C GLY A 90 0.51 6.76 7.70
N GLN A 91 -0.81 6.84 7.88
CA GLN A 91 -1.47 6.91 9.17
C GLN A 91 -2.37 5.71 9.39
N VAL A 92 -2.20 5.10 10.55
CA VAL A 92 -2.97 3.95 11.02
C VAL A 92 -3.67 4.33 12.32
N ILE A 93 -4.97 4.09 12.38
CA ILE A 93 -5.82 4.39 13.54
C ILE A 93 -6.22 3.05 14.19
N PRO A 94 -5.85 2.79 15.45
CA PRO A 94 -6.37 1.64 16.19
C PRO A 94 -7.89 1.75 16.35
N VAL A 95 -8.61 0.68 16.02
CA VAL A 95 -10.07 0.62 16.05
C VAL A 95 -10.54 -0.70 16.65
N GLU A 96 -11.82 -0.79 16.98
CA GLU A 96 -12.51 -2.03 17.32
C GLU A 96 -13.63 -2.30 16.31
N TYR A 97 -13.79 -3.57 15.92
CA TYR A 97 -14.93 -4.04 15.14
C TYR A 97 -15.54 -5.27 15.82
N LYS A 98 -16.80 -5.17 16.26
CA LYS A 98 -17.52 -6.27 16.93
C LYS A 98 -16.73 -6.88 18.11
N GLY A 99 -16.12 -6.05 18.96
CA GLY A 99 -15.33 -6.52 20.10
C GLY A 99 -13.89 -6.94 19.75
N VAL A 100 -13.47 -6.87 18.48
CA VAL A 100 -12.13 -7.29 18.04
C VAL A 100 -11.28 -6.05 17.74
N GLU A 101 -10.16 -5.92 18.45
CA GLU A 101 -9.17 -4.88 18.19
C GLU A 101 -8.52 -5.07 16.81
N GLY A 102 -8.32 -3.97 16.09
CA GLY A 102 -7.73 -3.94 14.78
C GLY A 102 -7.16 -2.57 14.42
N ASN A 103 -6.83 -2.40 13.15
CA ASN A 103 -6.26 -1.16 12.63
C ASN A 103 -7.05 -0.72 11.39
N TYR A 104 -7.47 0.54 11.37
CA TYR A 104 -8.00 1.22 10.21
C TYR A 104 -6.88 2.02 9.54
N LEU A 105 -6.61 1.72 8.28
CA LEU A 105 -5.61 2.43 7.49
C LEU A 105 -6.27 3.67 6.91
N HIS A 106 -5.88 4.84 7.42
CA HIS A 106 -6.53 6.10 7.09
C HIS A 106 -5.94 6.73 5.82
N SER A 107 -4.61 6.77 5.71
CA SER A 107 -3.91 7.32 4.56
C SER A 107 -2.59 6.61 4.31
N MET A 108 -2.24 6.37 3.04
CA MET A 108 -1.01 5.68 2.65
C MET A 108 -0.41 6.34 1.41
N TYR A 109 0.90 6.48 1.39
CA TYR A 109 1.65 7.17 0.35
C TYR A 109 2.86 6.35 -0.04
N LEU A 110 2.99 6.02 -1.32
CA LEU A 110 4.05 5.15 -1.86
C LEU A 110 4.74 5.83 -3.03
N ASN A 111 5.98 5.41 -3.33
CA ASN A 111 6.74 5.88 -4.49
C ASN A 111 6.73 4.91 -5.69
N ASP A 112 5.88 3.88 -5.68
CA ASP A 112 5.79 2.90 -6.77
C ASP A 112 4.33 2.54 -7.12
N HIS A 113 4.04 2.38 -8.42
CA HIS A 113 2.67 2.27 -8.92
C HIS A 113 2.02 0.89 -8.78
N PRO A 114 2.66 -0.24 -9.15
CA PRO A 114 2.09 -1.58 -8.95
C PRO A 114 1.54 -1.85 -7.54
N PRO A 115 2.25 -1.54 -6.43
CA PRO A 115 1.70 -1.71 -5.08
C PRO A 115 0.60 -0.71 -4.72
N ILE A 116 0.52 0.43 -5.41
CA ILE A 116 -0.61 1.38 -5.30
C ILE A 116 -1.84 0.77 -5.97
N ALA A 117 -1.73 0.39 -7.25
CA ALA A 117 -2.84 -0.19 -8.01
C ALA A 117 -3.34 -1.48 -7.36
N GLY A 118 -2.45 -2.45 -7.11
CA GLY A 118 -2.78 -3.71 -6.48
C GLY A 118 -3.36 -3.53 -5.07
N GLY A 119 -2.79 -2.61 -4.29
CA GLY A 119 -3.29 -2.30 -2.96
C GLY A 119 -4.73 -1.77 -2.97
N ARG A 120 -5.03 -0.85 -3.88
CA ARG A 120 -6.35 -0.24 -4.04
C ARG A 120 -7.38 -1.20 -4.61
N GLU A 121 -7.02 -1.92 -5.67
CA GLU A 121 -7.96 -2.73 -6.45
C GLU A 121 -8.27 -4.08 -5.80
N LEU A 122 -7.33 -4.68 -5.03
CA LEU A 122 -7.55 -5.96 -4.38
C LEU A 122 -8.10 -5.85 -2.95
N TRP A 123 -7.53 -4.97 -2.12
CA TRP A 123 -7.89 -4.88 -0.68
C TRP A 123 -8.48 -3.54 -0.27
N GLY A 124 -8.46 -2.53 -1.14
CA GLY A 124 -8.97 -1.20 -0.82
C GLY A 124 -8.04 -0.34 0.04
N PHE A 125 -6.72 -0.59 0.03
CA PHE A 125 -5.77 0.30 0.71
C PHE A 125 -5.84 1.73 0.16
N PRO A 126 -5.91 2.79 1.00
CA PRO A 126 -6.12 4.18 0.57
C PRO A 126 -4.84 4.84 0.04
N LYS A 127 -4.19 4.19 -0.93
CA LYS A 127 -2.87 4.57 -1.43
C LYS A 127 -2.92 5.73 -2.42
N LYS A 128 -1.94 6.64 -2.31
CA LYS A 128 -1.60 7.71 -3.27
C LYS A 128 -0.10 7.65 -3.62
N LEU A 129 0.26 8.20 -4.79
CA LEU A 129 1.65 8.35 -5.20
C LEU A 129 2.27 9.59 -4.51
N ALA A 130 3.45 9.42 -3.92
CA ALA A 130 4.23 10.47 -3.27
C ALA A 130 5.71 10.05 -3.19
N THR A 131 6.52 10.77 -2.40
CA THR A 131 7.94 10.49 -2.20
C THR A 131 8.25 10.28 -0.72
N PRO A 132 7.89 9.13 -0.14
CA PRO A 132 8.41 8.71 1.16
C PRO A 132 9.90 8.31 1.06
N HIS A 133 10.64 8.60 2.11
CA HIS A 133 12.03 8.24 2.28
C HIS A 133 12.26 7.72 3.70
N PHE A 134 13.11 6.70 3.84
CA PHE A 134 13.42 6.06 5.11
C PHE A 134 14.88 5.58 5.10
N ALA A 135 15.69 6.12 6.00
CA ALA A 135 17.13 5.87 6.05
C ALA A 135 17.70 6.04 7.46
N VAL A 136 18.92 5.53 7.66
CA VAL A 136 19.74 5.81 8.83
C VAL A 136 20.74 6.89 8.46
N GLU A 137 20.76 7.98 9.23
CA GLU A 137 21.69 9.09 9.09
C GLU A 137 22.48 9.23 10.40
N ILE A 138 23.76 8.85 10.34
CA ILE A 138 24.69 8.82 11.49
C ILE A 138 24.15 7.91 12.62
N ASP A 139 23.50 8.49 13.62
CA ASP A 139 22.97 7.84 14.82
C ASP A 139 21.44 7.97 14.90
N THR A 140 20.80 8.41 13.82
CA THR A 140 19.37 8.71 13.78
C THR A 140 18.70 7.95 12.64
N LEU A 141 17.60 7.28 12.95
CA LEU A 141 16.69 6.74 11.96
C LEU A 141 15.70 7.83 11.54
N ILE A 142 15.64 8.14 10.24
CA ILE A 142 14.86 9.25 9.68
C ILE A 142 13.83 8.73 8.69
N GLY A 143 12.58 9.15 8.88
CA GLY A 143 11.49 8.99 7.91
C GLY A 143 10.98 10.35 7.45
N THR A 144 10.82 10.55 6.15
CA THR A 144 10.21 11.77 5.58
C THR A 144 9.19 11.43 4.51
N LEU A 145 8.16 12.27 4.37
CA LEU A 145 7.17 12.17 3.29
C LEU A 145 7.04 13.52 2.59
N ASP A 146 7.39 13.55 1.31
CA ASP A 146 7.14 14.67 0.40
C ASP A 146 5.94 14.36 -0.51
N TYR A 147 4.99 15.29 -0.60
CA TYR A 147 3.87 15.22 -1.54
C TYR A 147 4.02 16.33 -2.59
N GLY A 148 4.50 15.95 -3.78
CA GLY A 148 4.97 16.93 -4.75
C GLY A 148 6.18 17.71 -4.17
N PRO A 149 6.20 19.04 -4.25
CA PRO A 149 7.33 19.84 -3.74
C PRO A 149 7.26 20.11 -2.23
N VAL A 150 6.28 19.56 -1.49
CA VAL A 150 6.01 19.94 -0.10
C VAL A 150 6.28 18.79 0.85
N ARG A 151 7.10 19.04 1.86
CA ARG A 151 7.29 18.16 3.03
C ARG A 151 6.05 18.19 3.91
N VAL A 152 5.39 17.05 4.05
CA VAL A 152 4.16 16.93 4.86
C VAL A 152 4.35 16.13 6.15
N ALA A 153 5.41 15.31 6.25
CA ALA A 153 5.77 14.64 7.50
C ALA A 153 7.27 14.41 7.64
N THR A 154 7.78 14.50 8.87
CA THR A 154 9.15 14.15 9.25
C THR A 154 9.11 13.48 10.61
N GLY A 155 9.74 12.31 10.71
CA GLY A 155 9.85 11.55 11.95
C GLY A 155 11.29 11.08 12.17
N THR A 156 11.73 11.09 13.42
CA THR A 156 13.09 10.69 13.80
C THR A 156 13.06 9.79 15.03
N MET A 157 14.00 8.86 15.11
CA MET A 157 14.23 8.03 16.28
C MET A 157 15.74 7.83 16.46
N GLY A 158 16.24 7.77 17.69
CA GLY A 158 17.62 7.34 17.93
C GLY A 158 17.86 5.93 17.37
N PHE A 159 19.02 5.71 16.76
CA PHE A 159 19.38 4.43 16.17
C PHE A 159 19.65 3.38 17.25
N LYS A 160 19.37 2.12 16.91
CA LYS A 160 19.53 0.99 17.83
C LYS A 160 20.99 0.51 17.76
N HIS A 161 21.79 0.89 18.75
CA HIS A 161 23.13 0.33 18.96
C HIS A 161 23.07 -1.14 19.41
#